data_AF-A0A966PQ48-F1
#
_entry.id   AF-A0A966PQ48-F1
#
_cell.length_a   1.000
_cell.length_b   1.000
_cell.length_c   1.000
_cell.angle_alpha   90.00
_cell.angle_beta   90.00
_cell.angle_gamma   90.00
#
_symmetry.space_group_name_H-M   'P 1'
#
loop_
_entity.id
_entity.type
_entity.pdbx_description
1 polymer ?
#
loop_
_entity_poly.entity_id
_entity_poly.type
_entity_poly.pdbx_seq_one_letter_code
_entity_poly.pdbx_strand_id
1 'polypeptide(L)' 'MKNFLKHLFDDSNTINEKSVVGFSAFLMMVITLIADVVTGIMGKNMPIHEFVFDGFMVIVLGAFGIASVDKFINKRKGNE' A
#
# COMPACT_ATOMS: atom_id res chain seq x y z
N MET A 1 21.50 -2.34 -3.35
CA MET A 1 20.09 -2.83 -3.34
C MET A 1 19.71 -3.60 -2.06
N LYS A 2 20.55 -4.50 -1.54
CA LYS A 2 20.28 -5.24 -0.29
C LYS A 2 19.99 -4.36 0.94
N ASN A 3 20.61 -3.18 1.02
CA ASN A 3 20.43 -2.24 2.13
C ASN A 3 19.08 -1.49 2.06
N PHE A 4 18.48 -1.35 0.88
CA PHE A 4 17.23 -0.58 0.72
C PHE A 4 16.02 -1.33 1.29
N LEU A 5 15.91 -2.63 1.01
CA LEU A 5 14.88 -3.49 1.63
C LEU A 5 15.08 -3.61 3.14
N LYS A 6 16.34 -3.62 3.61
CA LYS A 6 16.65 -3.64 5.03
C LYS A 6 16.25 -2.34 5.75
N HIS A 7 16.40 -1.19 5.10
CA HIS A 7 15.95 0.10 5.64
C HIS A 7 14.43 0.31 5.55
N LEU A 8 13.74 -0.36 4.60
CA LEU A 8 12.27 -0.38 4.56
C LEU A 8 11.64 -1.19 5.69
N PHE A 9 12.38 -2.17 6.22
CA PHE A 9 12.00 -3.05 7.33
C PHE A 9 12.91 -2.86 8.56
N ASP A 10 13.58 -1.71 8.69
CA ASP A 10 14.43 -1.43 9.84
C ASP A 10 13.55 -1.08 11.04
N ASP A 11 13.70 -1.85 12.13
CA ASP A 11 13.01 -1.71 13.42
C ASP A 11 13.25 -0.34 14.11
N SER A 12 14.12 0.50 13.53
CA SER A 12 14.49 1.83 14.04
C SER A 12 13.43 2.92 13.85
N ASN A 13 12.24 2.57 13.34
CA ASN A 13 11.04 3.42 13.40
C ASN A 13 11.20 4.82 12.74
N THR A 14 12.20 5.00 11.88
CA THR A 14 12.40 6.25 11.11
C THR A 14 11.44 6.35 9.93
N ILE A 15 10.99 5.20 9.42
CA ILE A 15 9.93 5.10 8.43
C ILE A 15 8.75 4.40 9.10
N ASN A 16 7.57 5.00 9.03
CA ASN A 16 6.33 4.40 9.53
C ASN A 16 6.04 3.13 8.70
N GLU A 17 6.34 1.95 9.24
CA GLU A 17 6.15 0.65 8.61
C GLU A 17 4.75 0.49 8.01
N LYS A 18 3.73 1.07 8.66
CA LYS A 18 2.34 1.11 8.20
C LYS A 18 2.21 1.81 6.84
N SER A 19 2.95 2.91 6.65
CA SER A 19 3.00 3.64 5.38
C SER A 19 3.75 2.87 4.29
N VAL A 20 4.78 2.09 4.65
CA VAL A 20 5.53 1.25 3.67
C VAL A 20 4.67 0.11 3.17
N VAL A 21 4.02 -0.61 4.08
CA VAL A 21 3.10 -1.70 3.73
C VAL A 21 1.96 -1.16 2.86
N GLY A 22 1.35 -0.03 3.25
CA GLY A 22 0.32 0.64 2.43
C GLY A 22 0.83 1.07 1.05
N PHE A 23 2.05 1.59 0.96
CA PHE A 23 2.65 2.01 -0.31
C PHE A 23 2.99 0.82 -1.22
N SER A 24 3.49 -0.29 -0.67
CA SER A 24 3.75 -1.51 -1.44
C SER A 24 2.47 -2.15 -1.98
N ALA A 25 1.39 -2.16 -1.19
CA ALA A 25 0.08 -2.65 -1.63
C ALA A 25 -0.51 -1.74 -2.72
N PHE A 26 -0.31 -0.42 -2.61
CA PHE A 26 -0.71 0.54 -3.63
C PHE A 26 0.05 0.32 -4.95
N LEU A 27 1.36 0.08 -4.89
CA LEU A 27 2.17 -0.24 -6.07
C LEU A 27 1.66 -1.51 -6.78
N MET A 28 1.33 -2.55 -6.01
CA MET A 28 0.77 -3.79 -6.57
C MET A 28 -0.59 -3.54 -7.24
N MET A 29 -1.46 -2.70 -6.67
CA MET A 29 -2.73 -2.31 -7.32
C MET A 29 -2.51 -1.64 -8.67
N VAL A 30 -1.56 -0.71 -8.76
CA VAL A 30 -1.25 0.01 -10.00
C VAL A 30 -0.75 -0.96 -11.07
N ILE A 31 0.14 -1.90 -10.71
CA ILE A 31 0.64 -2.93 -11.63
C ILE A 31 -0.50 -3.83 -12.11
N THR A 32 -1.39 -4.26 -11.22
CA THR A 32 -2.54 -5.10 -11.59
C THR A 32 -3.51 -4.36 -12.51
N LEU A 33 -3.78 -3.07 -12.27
CA LEU A 33 -4.62 -2.24 -13.14
C LEU A 33 -4.01 -2.04 -14.53
N ILE A 34 -2.69 -1.86 -14.61
CA ILE A 34 -1.99 -1.76 -15.90
C ILE A 34 -2.10 -3.09 -16.65
N ALA A 35 -1.84 -4.21 -15.97
CA ALA A 35 -1.98 -5.55 -16.57
C ALA A 35 -3.42 -5.81 -17.04
N ASP A 36 -4.41 -5.39 -16.25
CA ASP A 36 -5.83 -5.44 -16.56
C ASP A 36 -6.09 -4.68 -17.87
N VAL A 37 -5.84 -3.37 -17.91
CA VAL A 37 -6.03 -2.53 -19.11
C VAL A 37 -5.35 -3.14 -20.36
N VAL A 38 -4.12 -3.65 -20.23
CA VAL A 38 -3.41 -4.32 -21.33
C VAL A 38 -4.16 -5.57 -21.79
N THR A 39 -4.59 -6.44 -20.87
CA THR A 39 -5.37 -7.65 -21.23
C THR A 39 -6.72 -7.33 -21.85
N GLY A 40 -7.36 -6.24 -21.42
CA GLY A 40 -8.65 -5.76 -21.95
C GLY A 40 -8.51 -5.24 -23.37
N ILE A 41 -7.44 -4.51 -23.66
CA ILE A 41 -7.09 -4.07 -25.03
C ILE A 41 -6.78 -5.28 -25.93
N MET A 42 -6.21 -6.36 -25.38
CA MET A 42 -5.94 -7.60 -26.12
C MET A 42 -7.19 -8.48 -26.32
N GLY A 43 -8.37 -8.07 -25.86
CA GLY A 43 -9.64 -8.79 -26.06
C GLY A 43 -9.72 -10.14 -25.32
N LYS A 44 -8.82 -10.39 -24.36
CA LYS A 44 -8.93 -11.54 -23.44
C LYS A 44 -9.92 -11.16 -22.34
N ASN A 45 -10.89 -12.03 -22.08
CA ASN A 45 -11.68 -11.94 -20.86
C ASN A 45 -10.72 -11.99 -19.67
N MET A 46 -10.64 -10.91 -18.91
CA MET A 46 -9.77 -10.84 -17.74
C MET A 46 -10.17 -11.90 -16.72
N PRO A 47 -9.20 -12.63 -16.16
CA PRO A 47 -9.41 -13.47 -14.98
C PRO A 47 -9.20 -12.68 -13.67
N ILE A 48 -9.02 -11.35 -13.72
CA ILE A 48 -8.92 -10.53 -12.51
C ILE A 48 -10.35 -10.33 -11.99
N HIS A 49 -10.68 -11.06 -10.93
CA HIS A 49 -11.93 -10.88 -10.21
C HIS A 49 -11.89 -9.55 -9.45
N GLU A 50 -13.00 -8.81 -9.48
CA GLU A 50 -13.24 -7.59 -8.70
C GLU A 50 -12.84 -7.76 -7.22
N PHE A 51 -13.04 -8.98 -6.68
CA PHE A 51 -12.59 -9.39 -5.35
C PHE A 51 -11.09 -9.16 -5.06
N VAL A 52 -10.21 -9.38 -6.04
CA VAL A 52 -8.77 -9.17 -5.87
C VAL A 52 -8.46 -7.67 -5.77
N PHE A 53 -9.11 -6.87 -6.61
CA PHE A 53 -8.98 -5.41 -6.57
C PHE A 53 -9.50 -4.84 -5.24
N ASP A 54 -10.70 -5.25 -4.82
CA ASP A 54 -11.30 -4.83 -3.56
C ASP A 54 -10.46 -5.23 -2.35
N GLY A 55 -9.89 -6.44 -2.37
CA GLY A 55 -8.98 -6.91 -1.33
C GLY A 55 -7.75 -6.01 -1.16
N PHE A 56 -7.08 -5.66 -2.27
CA PHE A 56 -5.95 -4.74 -2.22
C PHE A 56 -6.37 -3.32 -1.82
N MET A 57 -7.52 -2.85 -2.31
CA MET A 57 -8.06 -1.53 -1.97
C MET A 57 -8.28 -1.39 -0.46
N VAL A 58 -8.90 -2.39 0.18
CA VAL A 58 -9.15 -2.40 1.63
C VAL A 58 -7.83 -2.39 2.42
N ILE A 59 -6.82 -3.14 1.99
CA ILE A 59 -5.51 -3.17 2.63
C ILE A 59 -4.82 -1.81 2.55
N VAL A 60 -4.86 -1.15 1.38
CA VAL A 60 -4.27 0.17 1.16
C VAL A 60 -4.98 1.24 2.01
N LEU A 61 -6.31 1.25 1.98
CA LEU A 61 -7.11 2.18 2.78
C LEU A 61 -6.93 1.95 4.29
N GLY A 62 -6.85 0.69 4.73
CA GLY A 62 -6.59 0.34 6.12
C GLY A 62 -5.20 0.79 6.58
N ALA A 63 -4.15 0.50 5.79
CA ALA A 63 -2.78 0.87 6.11
C ALA A 63 -2.57 2.41 6.15
N PHE A 64 -3.10 3.13 5.17
CA PHE A 64 -3.03 4.60 5.13
C PHE A 64 -3.96 5.27 6.15
N GLY A 65 -5.14 4.71 6.40
CA GLY A 65 -6.06 5.16 7.44
C GLY A 65 -5.43 5.10 8.82
N ILE A 66 -4.88 3.94 9.20
CA ILE A 66 -4.22 3.78 10.51
C ILE A 66 -2.97 4.66 10.59
N ALA A 67 -2.14 4.72 9.55
CA ALA A 67 -0.95 5.57 9.54
C ALA A 67 -1.26 7.06 9.71
N SER A 68 -2.33 7.56 9.08
CA SER A 68 -2.74 8.97 9.18
C SER A 68 -3.33 9.31 10.55
N VAL A 69 -4.16 8.43 11.11
CA VAL A 69 -4.74 8.59 12.46
C VAL A 69 -3.65 8.54 13.53
N ASP A 70 -2.72 7.59 13.44
CA ASP A 70 -1.59 7.45 14.37
C ASP A 70 -0.72 8.71 14.38
N LYS A 71 -0.39 9.25 13.19
CA LYS A 71 0.33 10.52 13.06
C LYS A 71 -0.44 11.70 13.66
N PHE A 72 -1.76 11.75 13.48
CA PHE A 72 -2.60 12.82 14.01
C PHE A 72 -2.73 12.78 15.54
N ILE A 73 -2.88 11.59 16.11
CA ILE A 73 -2.97 11.39 17.56
C ILE A 73 -1.62 11.70 18.23
N ASN A 74 -0.50 11.22 17.69
CA ASN A 74 0.83 11.54 18.23
C ASN A 74 1.16 13.03 18.12
N LYS A 75 0.70 13.73 17.07
CA LYS A 75 0.82 15.19 16.97
C LYS A 75 0.05 15.94 18.07
N ARG A 76 -1.07 15.40 18.56
CA ARG A 76 -1.84 15.99 19.67
C ARG A 76 -1.24 15.70 21.05
N LYS A 77 -0.52 14.59 21.20
CA LYS A 77 0.13 14.19 22.46
C LYS A 77 1.45 14.91 22.73
N GLY A 78 2.06 15.55 21.73
CA GLY A 78 3.35 16.26 21.85
C GLY A 78 3.28 17.74 22.23
N ASN A 79 2.19 18.20 22.84
CA ASN A 79 2.05 19.55 23.40
C ASN A 79 1.85 19.50 24.94
N GLU A 80 2.65 18.66 25.61
CA GLU A 80 2.97 18.78 27.04
C GLU A 80 4.49 18.59 27.20
#